data_AF-A0A6A4J6X9-F1
#
_entry.id   AF-A0A6A4J6X9-F1
#
_cell.length_a   1.000
_cell.length_b   1.000
_cell.length_c   1.000
_cell.angle_alpha   90.00
_cell.angle_beta   90.00
_cell.angle_gamma   90.00
#
_symmetry.space_group_name_H-M   'P 1'
#
loop_
_entity.id
_entity.type
_entity.pdbx_description
1 polymer ?
#
loop_
_entity_poly.entity_id
_entity_poly.type
_entity_poly.pdbx_seq_one_letter_code
_entity_poly.pdbx_strand_id
1 'polypeptide(L)'
;MKVLSEPAVQPNQTTFQTLEGEPGGPPEKMDNDEKGKGTSTGSDKAAVPPATQTSASRDSGGEVSAQQPVFTMEPTPASTRYQYFFGISAGFAAMTAGAWLGWPSSTIDHLTKKEVLIGGDVSTMVALMDFGNMLSPIPAGYLMDIIGRKITLLGTAVVYLIASLGVLVYENKWPLFIARIMAGLGKGIAFSVVPIYLAEISNVQIRGALSTMFIGFLNFGMFYGYVVGPFTSYFVLNLAILAIPLSFLATFLFFPESPYFLLMKSRESAARKALSTYRKVDKANAEQMTNLDHELSEMSRRVERDMKNKGRFFDLVSTKGNRRAILIIAALAFFQRSSGISPTLAYSTMIMPQTGGGLTPKVYMIIFSALLIVANFLALPLVDRIGRKPLLLISSISTGLCTADFSTFSSKLHEQEEKRDCVLSCTKFYLVSKDYKIMRETATPYIRNTKHDNLEATKKDTT
;
A
#
# COMPACT_ATOMS: atom_id res chain seq x y z
N MET A 1 -40.71 -37.22 18.95
CA MET A 1 -41.41 -37.45 20.22
C MET A 1 -41.37 -36.15 21.00
N LYS A 2 -42.52 -35.46 21.20
CA LYS A 2 -42.71 -34.12 21.86
C LYS A 2 -41.79 -32.97 21.34
N VAL A 3 -42.20 -31.99 20.52
CA VAL A 3 -43.43 -31.14 20.43
C VAL A 3 -43.49 -30.02 21.49
N LEU A 4 -43.83 -28.81 20.99
CA LEU A 4 -44.21 -27.52 21.62
C LEU A 4 -43.15 -26.41 21.51
N SER A 5 -43.47 -25.16 21.14
CA SER A 5 -44.53 -24.59 20.28
C SER A 5 -44.28 -23.08 20.11
N GLU A 6 -44.53 -22.54 18.93
CA GLU A 6 -44.52 -21.10 18.62
C GLU A 6 -45.74 -20.37 19.28
N PRO A 7 -45.81 -19.02 19.31
CA PRO A 7 -46.35 -18.30 18.15
C PRO A 7 -45.74 -16.91 17.83
N ALA A 8 -45.93 -16.47 16.59
CA ALA A 8 -45.58 -15.15 16.07
C ALA A 8 -46.69 -14.09 16.29
N VAL A 9 -46.32 -12.80 16.30
CA VAL A 9 -47.27 -11.67 16.13
C VAL A 9 -46.64 -10.52 15.32
N GLN A 10 -47.29 -10.19 14.21
CA GLN A 10 -47.29 -8.92 13.45
C GLN A 10 -48.61 -8.89 12.65
N PRO A 11 -49.04 -7.76 12.04
CA PRO A 11 -48.65 -6.35 12.22
C PRO A 11 -49.88 -5.48 12.60
N ASN A 12 -49.76 -4.15 12.60
CA ASN A 12 -50.93 -3.29 12.35
C ASN A 12 -50.56 -1.94 11.72
N GLN A 13 -51.38 -1.46 10.78
CA GLN A 13 -51.34 -0.12 10.17
C GLN A 13 -52.66 0.60 10.44
N THR A 14 -52.62 1.89 10.80
CA THR A 14 -53.76 2.83 10.69
C THR A 14 -53.17 4.25 10.84
N THR A 15 -53.11 5.10 9.80
CA THR A 15 -54.18 5.91 9.16
C THR A 15 -54.33 7.30 9.81
N PHE A 16 -53.97 8.34 9.03
CA PHE A 16 -54.40 9.76 9.08
C PHE A 16 -54.42 10.52 10.43
N GLN A 17 -53.73 11.67 10.46
CA GLN A 17 -54.43 12.97 10.38
C GLN A 17 -53.50 14.13 9.99
N THR A 18 -53.95 14.92 9.01
CA THR A 18 -53.45 16.26 8.66
C THR A 18 -54.11 17.31 9.55
N LEU A 19 -53.35 18.31 10.02
CA LEU A 19 -53.88 19.65 10.29
C LEU A 19 -52.82 20.71 9.94
N GLU A 20 -53.23 21.66 9.09
CA GLU A 20 -52.54 22.91 8.83
C GLU A 20 -52.90 23.94 9.92
N GLY A 21 -52.10 25.01 10.09
CA GLY A 21 -52.38 26.06 11.08
C GLY A 21 -51.28 27.11 11.25
N GLU A 22 -51.20 28.04 10.30
CA GLU A 22 -50.55 29.37 10.46
C GLU A 22 -51.38 30.29 11.40
N PRO A 23 -50.98 31.57 11.66
CA PRO A 23 -49.67 32.10 12.05
C PRO A 23 -49.77 33.03 13.29
N GLY A 24 -48.65 33.50 13.85
CA GLY A 24 -48.63 34.48 14.95
C GLY A 24 -47.51 35.51 14.82
N GLY A 25 -47.88 36.78 14.58
CA GLY A 25 -46.96 37.91 14.40
C GLY A 25 -46.42 38.55 15.70
N PRO A 26 -45.56 39.58 15.59
CA PRO A 26 -44.68 40.07 16.65
C PRO A 26 -45.28 41.22 17.49
N PRO A 27 -44.59 41.62 18.58
CA PRO A 27 -43.88 42.92 18.60
C PRO A 27 -42.50 42.81 19.31
N GLU A 28 -41.65 43.82 19.51
CA GLU A 28 -41.63 45.25 19.15
C GLU A 28 -40.16 45.72 19.04
N LYS A 29 -39.92 46.91 18.46
CA LYS A 29 -38.62 47.60 18.56
C LYS A 29 -38.66 48.64 19.68
N MET A 30 -37.54 48.87 20.35
CA MET A 30 -37.23 50.17 20.95
C MET A 30 -35.78 50.55 20.66
N ASP A 31 -35.61 51.62 19.89
CA ASP A 31 -34.38 52.41 19.84
C ASP A 31 -34.31 53.34 21.06
N ASN A 32 -33.10 53.73 21.47
CA ASN A 32 -32.80 55.13 21.77
C ASN A 32 -31.29 55.39 21.84
N ASP A 33 -30.86 56.41 21.10
CA ASP A 33 -29.56 57.07 21.23
C ASP A 33 -29.46 57.85 22.55
N GLU A 34 -28.24 58.08 23.06
CA GLU A 34 -27.77 59.46 23.25
C GLU A 34 -26.23 59.60 23.39
N LYS A 35 -25.74 60.83 23.15
CA LYS A 35 -24.32 61.21 23.10
C LYS A 35 -23.93 62.05 24.32
N GLY A 36 -22.67 61.98 24.78
CA GLY A 36 -22.12 62.89 25.80
C GLY A 36 -20.60 63.07 25.72
N LYS A 37 -20.09 64.30 25.88
CA LYS A 37 -18.67 64.69 25.72
C LYS A 37 -17.96 64.96 27.05
N GLY A 38 -16.68 64.57 27.16
CA GLY A 38 -15.56 65.54 27.30
C GLY A 38 -14.98 65.94 28.68
N THR A 39 -13.64 65.90 28.77
CA THR A 39 -12.71 66.75 29.60
C THR A 39 -12.77 66.67 31.14
N SER A 40 -11.70 66.89 31.93
CA SER A 40 -10.21 66.87 31.77
C SER A 40 -9.52 67.05 33.15
N THR A 41 -8.17 67.11 33.21
CA THR A 41 -7.28 67.35 34.39
C THR A 41 -7.04 66.15 35.35
N GLY A 42 -5.84 65.93 35.93
CA GLY A 42 -4.50 66.52 35.71
C GLY A 42 -3.48 66.12 36.82
N SER A 43 -2.16 66.31 36.58
CA SER A 43 -1.05 66.17 37.56
C SER A 43 -0.66 64.73 38.00
N ASP A 44 0.60 64.33 38.23
CA ASP A 44 1.94 64.96 38.06
C ASP A 44 3.07 63.89 38.09
N LYS A 45 4.21 64.13 37.39
CA LYS A 45 5.63 63.74 37.70
C LYS A 45 6.00 62.26 38.04
N ALA A 46 7.19 61.70 37.80
CA ALA A 46 8.46 62.05 37.13
C ALA A 46 9.36 60.75 37.16
N ALA A 47 10.47 60.56 36.43
CA ALA A 47 11.05 61.11 35.20
C ALA A 47 12.24 60.20 34.76
N VAL A 48 12.69 60.24 33.50
CA VAL A 48 13.89 59.52 33.00
C VAL A 48 14.69 60.42 32.03
N PRO A 49 16.02 60.57 32.17
CA PRO A 49 16.86 61.36 31.27
C PRO A 49 17.39 60.57 30.04
N PRO A 50 17.90 61.22 28.97
CA PRO A 50 17.55 60.80 27.61
C PRO A 50 18.70 60.46 26.63
N ALA A 51 18.26 59.97 25.46
CA ALA A 51 18.84 60.13 24.12
C ALA A 51 20.12 59.36 23.70
N THR A 52 19.99 58.61 22.61
CA THR A 52 20.56 58.98 21.29
C THR A 52 19.73 58.34 20.16
N GLN A 53 19.58 59.06 19.05
CA GLN A 53 18.71 58.68 17.92
C GLN A 53 19.42 57.79 16.91
N THR A 54 18.72 56.84 16.28
CA THR A 54 18.73 56.74 14.80
C THR A 54 17.51 56.00 14.23
N SER A 55 17.06 56.52 13.09
CA SER A 55 16.00 56.03 12.18
C SER A 55 15.99 54.53 11.84
N ALA A 56 14.81 53.96 11.60
CA ALA A 56 14.29 53.64 10.24
C ALA A 56 13.23 52.53 10.21
N SER A 57 12.42 52.54 9.13
CA SER A 57 11.52 51.48 8.64
C SER A 57 10.48 50.88 9.61
N ARG A 58 9.22 51.22 9.33
CA ARG A 58 8.09 50.29 9.52
C ARG A 58 8.41 48.99 8.76
N ASP A 59 8.19 47.85 9.41
CA ASP A 59 7.65 46.70 8.70
C ASP A 59 6.56 46.04 9.55
N SER A 60 5.52 45.55 8.89
CA SER A 60 4.27 45.15 9.51
C SER A 60 4.38 43.71 10.00
N GLY A 61 4.66 43.54 11.28
CA GLY A 61 4.69 42.22 11.93
C GLY A 61 3.34 41.51 11.78
N GLY A 62 3.27 40.58 10.83
CA GLY A 62 2.11 39.71 10.66
C GLY A 62 1.93 38.84 11.90
N GLU A 63 0.73 38.86 12.48
CA GLU A 63 0.38 37.99 13.61
C GLU A 63 0.53 36.53 13.20
N VAL A 64 1.63 35.90 13.63
CA VAL A 64 1.75 34.44 13.63
C VAL A 64 0.77 33.95 14.69
N SER A 65 -0.47 33.65 14.25
CA SER A 65 -1.50 33.04 15.08
C SER A 65 -0.93 31.79 15.74
N ALA A 66 -0.63 31.91 17.03
CA ALA A 66 -0.15 30.79 17.84
C ALA A 66 -1.24 29.72 17.84
N GLN A 67 -0.98 28.62 17.14
CA GLN A 67 -1.89 27.48 17.13
C GLN A 67 -1.98 26.95 18.56
N GLN A 68 -3.13 27.21 19.21
CA GLN A 68 -3.46 26.63 20.50
C GLN A 68 -3.19 25.12 20.47
N PRO A 69 -2.61 24.54 21.52
CA PRO A 69 -2.36 23.11 21.57
C PRO A 69 -3.68 22.39 21.37
N VAL A 70 -3.70 21.56 20.33
CA VAL A 70 -4.81 20.68 19.98
C VAL A 70 -5.21 19.86 21.20
N PHE A 71 -6.42 20.08 21.73
CA PHE A 71 -6.93 19.20 22.78
C PHE A 71 -7.23 17.83 22.19
N THR A 72 -6.52 16.82 22.68
CA THR A 72 -6.86 15.41 22.49
C THR A 72 -6.98 14.77 23.85
N MET A 73 -8.04 13.98 24.05
CA MET A 73 -8.20 13.22 25.28
C MET A 73 -7.03 12.25 25.47
N GLU A 74 -6.44 12.23 26.66
CA GLU A 74 -5.36 11.29 27.00
C GLU A 74 -5.82 9.82 26.79
N PRO A 75 -5.00 8.97 26.15
CA PRO A 75 -5.43 7.65 25.72
C PRO A 75 -5.55 6.66 26.89
N THR A 76 -6.78 6.28 27.22
CA THR A 76 -7.03 5.21 28.20
C THR A 76 -6.47 3.86 27.70
N PRO A 77 -6.07 2.92 28.59
CA PRO A 77 -5.60 1.60 28.17
C PRO A 77 -6.63 0.78 27.35
N ALA A 78 -7.93 1.10 27.47
CA ALA A 78 -8.98 0.53 26.62
C ALA A 78 -9.00 1.16 25.21
N SER A 79 -8.90 2.49 25.13
CA SER A 79 -8.75 3.26 23.89
C SER A 79 -7.58 2.74 23.06
N THR A 80 -6.39 2.68 23.67
CA THR A 80 -5.14 2.24 23.05
C THR A 80 -5.25 0.82 22.49
N ARG A 81 -5.76 -0.14 23.27
CA ARG A 81 -5.95 -1.53 22.80
C ARG A 81 -6.91 -1.62 21.61
N TYR A 82 -8.00 -0.85 21.62
CA TYR A 82 -8.96 -0.84 20.52
C TYR A 82 -8.40 -0.21 19.24
N GLN A 83 -7.57 0.83 19.37
CA GLN A 83 -6.89 1.46 18.23
C GLN A 83 -5.76 0.58 17.66
N TYR A 84 -5.05 -0.19 18.49
CA TYR A 84 -4.15 -1.25 18.00
C TYR A 84 -4.92 -2.37 17.28
N PHE A 85 -6.09 -2.79 17.78
CA PHE A 85 -6.94 -3.76 17.08
C PHE A 85 -7.42 -3.22 15.71
N PHE A 86 -7.78 -1.94 15.61
CA PHE A 86 -8.02 -1.30 14.31
C PHE A 86 -6.78 -1.37 13.41
N GLY A 87 -5.60 -1.03 13.94
CA GLY A 87 -4.35 -1.06 13.18
C GLY A 87 -4.00 -2.46 12.67
N ILE A 88 -4.24 -3.52 13.45
CA ILE A 88 -4.05 -4.93 13.05
C ILE A 88 -5.03 -5.27 11.93
N SER A 89 -6.31 -4.91 12.10
CA SER A 89 -7.34 -5.14 11.08
C SER A 89 -7.01 -4.44 9.77
N ALA A 90 -6.71 -3.14 9.79
CA ALA A 90 -6.24 -2.39 8.62
C ALA A 90 -4.90 -2.93 8.07
N GLY A 91 -4.07 -3.52 8.93
CA GLY A 91 -2.86 -4.25 8.59
C GLY A 91 -3.11 -5.43 7.65
N PHE A 92 -4.20 -6.18 7.79
CA PHE A 92 -4.51 -7.27 6.85
C PHE A 92 -4.71 -6.80 5.39
N ALA A 93 -5.13 -5.56 5.16
CA ALA A 93 -5.17 -4.99 3.80
C ALA A 93 -3.75 -4.79 3.23
N ALA A 94 -2.80 -4.29 4.03
CA ALA A 94 -1.39 -4.24 3.64
C ALA A 94 -0.77 -5.64 3.50
N MET A 95 -1.10 -6.58 4.39
CA MET A 95 -0.64 -7.97 4.29
C MET A 95 -1.09 -8.64 2.99
N THR A 96 -2.33 -8.37 2.56
CA THR A 96 -2.83 -8.84 1.27
C THR A 96 -1.99 -8.24 0.13
N ALA A 97 -1.75 -6.93 0.12
CA ALA A 97 -0.86 -6.28 -0.86
C ALA A 97 0.56 -6.86 -0.87
N GLY A 98 1.11 -7.21 0.30
CA GLY A 98 2.42 -7.84 0.46
C GLY A 98 2.48 -9.24 -0.13
N ALA A 99 1.47 -10.07 0.15
CA ALA A 99 1.38 -11.42 -0.43
C ALA A 99 1.35 -11.36 -1.96
N TRP A 100 0.58 -10.43 -2.55
CA TRP A 100 0.53 -10.22 -4.00
C TRP A 100 1.82 -9.67 -4.62
N LEU A 101 2.67 -8.97 -3.84
CA LEU A 101 4.01 -8.58 -4.29
C LEU A 101 4.98 -9.76 -4.37
N GLY A 102 4.96 -10.65 -3.37
CA GLY A 102 5.80 -11.85 -3.33
C GLY A 102 5.33 -12.99 -4.23
N TRP A 103 4.03 -13.02 -4.56
CA TRP A 103 3.37 -14.07 -5.33
C TRP A 103 4.11 -14.52 -6.62
N PRO A 104 4.57 -13.63 -7.53
CA PRO A 104 5.17 -14.06 -8.80
C PRO A 104 6.40 -14.94 -8.61
N SER A 105 7.26 -14.62 -7.64
CA SER A 105 8.47 -15.37 -7.34
C SER A 105 8.18 -16.83 -6.95
N SER A 106 7.00 -17.09 -6.38
CA SER A 106 6.54 -18.44 -6.03
C SER A 106 5.72 -19.15 -7.12
N THR A 107 5.17 -18.42 -8.10
CA THR A 107 4.24 -19.00 -9.10
C THR A 107 4.76 -19.02 -10.53
N ILE A 108 5.72 -18.17 -10.91
CA ILE A 108 6.21 -18.07 -12.30
C ILE A 108 6.74 -19.44 -12.79
N ASP A 109 7.53 -20.15 -12.01
CA ASP A 109 8.06 -21.49 -12.37
C ASP A 109 6.93 -22.48 -12.74
N HIS A 110 5.85 -22.51 -11.95
CA HIS A 110 4.67 -23.34 -12.20
C HIS A 110 3.87 -22.90 -13.44
N LEU A 111 3.73 -21.59 -13.66
CA LEU A 111 2.96 -21.03 -14.77
C LEU A 111 3.70 -21.15 -16.12
N THR A 112 5.02 -21.01 -16.12
CA THR A 112 5.88 -21.25 -17.30
C THR A 112 5.95 -22.74 -17.64
N LYS A 113 6.09 -23.64 -16.65
CA LYS A 113 6.06 -25.10 -16.88
C LYS A 113 4.75 -25.64 -17.44
N LYS A 114 3.65 -24.91 -17.25
CA LYS A 114 2.34 -25.21 -17.86
C LYS A 114 2.11 -24.48 -19.20
N GLU A 115 3.11 -23.78 -19.72
CA GLU A 115 3.06 -22.99 -20.96
C GLU A 115 1.93 -21.92 -21.00
N VAL A 116 1.38 -21.54 -19.83
CA VAL A 116 0.32 -20.53 -19.72
C VAL A 116 0.88 -19.11 -19.90
N LEU A 117 2.14 -18.90 -19.54
CA LEU A 117 2.88 -17.65 -19.76
C LEU A 117 4.08 -17.95 -20.65
N ILE A 118 4.15 -17.30 -21.81
CA ILE A 118 5.23 -17.52 -22.80
C ILE A 118 5.99 -16.20 -23.00
N GLY A 119 7.32 -16.25 -22.90
CA GLY A 119 8.20 -15.09 -23.14
C GLY A 119 7.80 -13.85 -22.32
N GLY A 120 7.45 -12.77 -23.03
CA GLY A 120 7.08 -11.47 -22.44
C GLY A 120 5.77 -11.45 -21.63
N ASP A 121 4.99 -12.54 -21.62
CA ASP A 121 3.79 -12.63 -20.79
C ASP A 121 4.11 -12.58 -19.28
N VAL A 122 5.26 -13.15 -18.88
CA VAL A 122 5.72 -13.14 -17.48
C VAL A 122 5.98 -11.70 -17.02
N SER A 123 6.71 -10.91 -17.81
CA SER A 123 7.01 -9.52 -17.47
C SER A 123 5.78 -8.62 -17.52
N THR A 124 4.88 -8.88 -18.47
CA THR A 124 3.56 -8.22 -18.54
C THR A 124 2.75 -8.51 -17.27
N MET A 125 2.62 -9.77 -16.85
CA MET A 125 1.93 -10.17 -15.62
C MET A 125 2.51 -9.47 -14.38
N VAL A 126 3.85 -9.37 -14.29
CA VAL A 126 4.50 -8.69 -13.15
C VAL A 126 4.14 -7.21 -13.14
N ALA A 127 4.29 -6.51 -14.27
CA ALA A 127 4.08 -5.06 -14.40
C ALA A 127 2.63 -4.61 -14.19
N LEU A 128 1.63 -5.42 -14.59
CA LEU A 128 0.20 -5.08 -14.48
C LEU A 128 -0.26 -4.77 -13.05
N MET A 129 0.42 -5.29 -12.02
CA MET A 129 0.13 -4.93 -10.63
C MET A 129 0.57 -3.50 -10.27
N ASP A 130 1.73 -3.04 -10.73
CA ASP A 130 2.14 -1.65 -10.52
C ASP A 130 1.28 -0.69 -11.38
N PHE A 131 0.79 -1.13 -12.55
CA PHE A 131 -0.20 -0.39 -13.36
C PHE A 131 -1.53 -0.19 -12.62
N GLY A 132 -2.12 -1.24 -12.05
CA GLY A 132 -3.34 -1.11 -11.22
C GLY A 132 -3.11 -0.20 -9.99
N ASN A 133 -1.93 -0.26 -9.39
CA ASN A 133 -1.54 0.59 -8.27
C ASN A 133 -1.32 2.07 -8.67
N MET A 134 -1.03 2.35 -9.95
CA MET A 134 -0.91 3.72 -10.48
C MET A 134 -2.28 4.37 -10.69
N LEU A 135 -3.28 3.59 -11.15
CA LEU A 135 -4.61 4.12 -11.50
C LEU A 135 -5.52 4.36 -10.29
N SER A 136 -5.33 3.62 -9.18
CA SER A 136 -6.24 3.59 -8.03
C SER A 136 -6.20 4.79 -7.07
N PRO A 137 -5.05 5.43 -6.75
CA PRO A 137 -4.98 6.43 -5.67
C PRO A 137 -5.86 7.67 -5.89
N ILE A 138 -5.91 8.22 -7.10
CA ILE A 138 -6.68 9.43 -7.39
C ILE A 138 -8.19 9.17 -7.29
N PRO A 139 -8.79 8.15 -7.95
CA PRO A 139 -10.17 7.75 -7.73
C PRO A 139 -10.48 7.40 -6.27
N ALA A 140 -9.57 6.71 -5.57
CA ALA A 140 -9.76 6.34 -4.17
C ALA A 140 -9.91 7.56 -3.25
N GLY A 141 -9.12 8.61 -3.48
CA GLY A 141 -9.22 9.88 -2.74
C GLY A 141 -10.58 10.54 -2.88
N TYR A 142 -11.09 10.67 -4.11
CA TYR A 142 -12.45 11.18 -4.33
C TYR A 142 -13.54 10.26 -3.75
N LEU A 143 -13.37 8.95 -3.89
CA LEU A 143 -14.36 7.97 -3.43
C LEU A 143 -14.51 7.99 -1.91
N MET A 144 -13.41 8.05 -1.15
CA MET A 144 -13.46 8.10 0.32
C MET A 144 -14.12 9.38 0.88
N ASP A 145 -14.14 10.47 0.12
CA ASP A 145 -14.85 11.71 0.47
C ASP A 145 -16.33 11.68 0.06
N ILE A 146 -16.71 10.83 -0.91
CA ILE A 146 -18.11 10.62 -1.30
C ILE A 146 -18.77 9.61 -0.35
N ILE A 147 -18.27 8.38 -0.28
CA ILE A 147 -18.91 7.24 0.41
C ILE A 147 -18.35 6.91 1.80
N GLY A 148 -17.18 7.43 2.16
CA GLY A 148 -16.55 7.19 3.46
C GLY A 148 -15.29 6.32 3.40
N ARG A 149 -14.45 6.41 4.44
CA ARG A 149 -13.15 5.74 4.52
C ARG A 149 -13.36 4.24 4.73
N LYS A 150 -14.29 3.86 5.62
CA LYS A 150 -14.64 2.47 5.89
C LYS A 150 -15.16 1.76 4.64
N ILE A 151 -16.14 2.35 3.93
CA ILE A 151 -16.75 1.68 2.77
C ILE A 151 -15.74 1.54 1.63
N THR A 152 -14.93 2.58 1.38
CA THR A 152 -13.86 2.54 0.37
C THR A 152 -12.83 1.44 0.67
N LEU A 153 -12.47 1.25 1.94
CA LEU A 153 -11.56 0.18 2.36
C LEU A 153 -12.20 -1.21 2.27
N LEU A 154 -13.48 -1.38 2.64
CA LEU A 154 -14.20 -2.65 2.44
C LEU A 154 -14.26 -3.04 0.95
N GLY A 155 -14.34 -2.06 0.05
CA GLY A 155 -14.20 -2.28 -1.40
C GLY A 155 -12.87 -2.95 -1.80
N THR A 156 -11.77 -2.72 -1.07
CA THR A 156 -10.50 -3.40 -1.36
C THR A 156 -10.56 -4.91 -1.13
N ALA A 157 -11.35 -5.36 -0.15
CA ALA A 157 -11.57 -6.78 0.07
C ALA A 157 -12.21 -7.41 -1.18
N VAL A 158 -13.28 -6.81 -1.71
CA VAL A 158 -13.98 -7.27 -2.93
C VAL A 158 -13.03 -7.32 -4.13
N VAL A 159 -12.23 -6.27 -4.32
CA VAL A 159 -11.22 -6.21 -5.38
C VAL A 159 -10.18 -7.33 -5.25
N TYR A 160 -9.71 -7.64 -4.04
CA TYR A 160 -8.80 -8.76 -3.79
C TYR A 160 -9.48 -10.13 -3.91
N LEU A 161 -10.77 -10.27 -3.59
CA LEU A 161 -11.52 -11.51 -3.83
C LEU A 161 -11.60 -11.80 -5.33
N ILE A 162 -11.90 -10.79 -6.16
CA ILE A 162 -11.92 -10.95 -7.63
C ILE A 162 -10.53 -11.33 -8.16
N ALA A 163 -9.46 -10.70 -7.65
CA ALA A 163 -8.09 -11.07 -8.00
C ALA A 163 -7.77 -12.53 -7.64
N SER A 164 -8.10 -12.96 -6.42
CA SER A 164 -7.86 -14.32 -5.93
C SER A 164 -8.67 -15.37 -6.69
N LEU A 165 -9.91 -15.07 -7.08
CA LEU A 165 -10.70 -15.94 -7.94
C LEU A 165 -10.06 -16.09 -9.32
N GLY A 166 -9.61 -14.99 -9.93
CA GLY A 166 -8.96 -15.00 -11.26
C GLY A 166 -7.69 -15.85 -11.34
N VAL A 167 -6.91 -15.95 -10.25
CA VAL A 167 -5.73 -16.85 -10.19
C VAL A 167 -6.08 -18.29 -9.82
N LEU A 168 -7.26 -18.56 -9.25
CA LEU A 168 -7.73 -19.92 -8.94
C LEU A 168 -8.37 -20.61 -10.15
N VAL A 169 -9.17 -19.89 -10.95
CA VAL A 169 -9.91 -20.43 -12.11
C VAL A 169 -9.17 -20.27 -13.45
N TYR A 170 -7.86 -20.02 -13.40
CA TYR A 170 -7.08 -19.68 -14.58
C TYR A 170 -6.96 -20.85 -15.58
N GLU A 171 -7.42 -20.63 -16.81
CA GLU A 171 -7.23 -21.55 -17.95
C GLU A 171 -6.19 -21.03 -18.95
N ASN A 172 -6.01 -19.71 -19.01
CA ASN A 172 -5.07 -19.02 -19.88
C ASN A 172 -4.52 -17.76 -19.16
N LYS A 173 -3.74 -16.92 -19.86
CA LYS A 173 -3.10 -15.73 -19.27
C LYS A 173 -4.05 -14.57 -18.92
N TRP A 174 -5.24 -14.48 -19.50
CA TRP A 174 -6.11 -13.31 -19.33
C TRP A 174 -6.68 -13.16 -17.90
N PRO A 175 -7.20 -14.23 -17.24
CA PRO A 175 -7.56 -14.17 -15.82
C PRO A 175 -6.41 -13.74 -14.91
N LEU A 176 -5.17 -14.19 -15.20
CA LEU A 176 -3.98 -13.78 -14.45
C LEU A 176 -3.69 -12.28 -14.62
N PHE A 177 -3.76 -11.77 -15.85
CA PHE A 177 -3.56 -10.35 -16.14
C PHE A 177 -4.60 -9.47 -15.42
N ILE A 178 -5.89 -9.84 -15.50
CA ILE A 178 -6.98 -9.15 -14.79
C ILE A 178 -6.74 -9.20 -13.28
N ALA A 179 -6.40 -10.37 -12.73
CA ALA A 179 -6.12 -10.52 -11.31
C ALA A 179 -4.97 -9.62 -10.82
N ARG A 180 -3.90 -9.46 -11.62
CA ARG A 180 -2.78 -8.58 -11.29
C ARG A 180 -3.19 -7.11 -11.28
N ILE A 181 -3.98 -6.66 -12.26
CA ILE A 181 -4.56 -5.30 -12.26
C ILE A 181 -5.42 -5.07 -11.01
N MET A 182 -6.31 -6.02 -10.69
CA MET A 182 -7.18 -5.95 -9.51
C MET A 182 -6.38 -5.91 -8.20
N ALA A 183 -5.39 -6.79 -8.03
CA ALA A 183 -4.50 -6.76 -6.86
C ALA A 183 -3.72 -5.42 -6.74
N GLY A 184 -3.36 -4.82 -7.87
CA GLY A 184 -2.79 -3.47 -7.95
C GLY A 184 -3.77 -2.38 -7.49
N LEU A 185 -5.02 -2.42 -7.98
CA LEU A 185 -6.08 -1.50 -7.57
C LEU A 185 -6.36 -1.57 -6.06
N GLY A 186 -6.47 -2.79 -5.52
CA GLY A 186 -6.66 -3.01 -4.08
C GLY A 186 -5.51 -2.41 -3.25
N LYS A 187 -4.27 -2.56 -3.72
CA LYS A 187 -3.07 -2.01 -3.07
C LYS A 187 -3.11 -0.48 -3.06
N GLY A 188 -3.36 0.16 -4.22
CA GLY A 188 -3.36 1.62 -4.30
C GLY A 188 -4.49 2.27 -3.50
N ILE A 189 -5.68 1.66 -3.44
CA ILE A 189 -6.76 2.11 -2.56
C ILE A 189 -6.34 1.98 -1.08
N ALA A 190 -5.85 0.81 -0.65
CA ALA A 190 -5.47 0.58 0.75
C ALA A 190 -4.36 1.54 1.21
N PHE A 191 -3.30 1.72 0.40
CA PHE A 191 -2.19 2.63 0.71
C PHE A 191 -2.57 4.11 0.67
N SER A 192 -3.67 4.49 0.00
CA SER A 192 -4.18 5.86 0.00
C SER A 192 -5.08 6.12 1.22
N VAL A 193 -6.00 5.21 1.52
CA VAL A 193 -7.08 5.46 2.49
C VAL A 193 -6.73 5.04 3.92
N VAL A 194 -5.94 3.98 4.14
CA VAL A 194 -5.59 3.55 5.50
C VAL A 194 -4.80 4.60 6.28
N PRO A 195 -3.74 5.26 5.73
CA PRO A 195 -2.99 6.26 6.48
C PRO A 195 -3.84 7.48 6.87
N ILE A 196 -4.75 7.90 6.00
CA ILE A 196 -5.70 9.00 6.25
C ILE A 196 -6.66 8.61 7.36
N TYR A 197 -7.27 7.42 7.26
CA TYR A 197 -8.21 6.97 8.27
C TYR A 197 -7.55 6.76 9.64
N LEU A 198 -6.33 6.19 9.67
CA LEU A 198 -5.51 6.12 10.89
C LEU A 198 -5.25 7.51 11.47
N ALA A 199 -4.91 8.52 10.66
CA ALA A 199 -4.69 9.88 11.12
C ALA A 199 -5.97 10.57 11.65
N GLU A 200 -7.14 10.22 11.13
CA GLU A 200 -8.44 10.76 11.58
C GLU A 200 -8.94 10.16 12.90
N ILE A 201 -8.57 8.90 13.23
CA ILE A 201 -9.06 8.23 14.45
C ILE A 201 -8.02 8.14 15.58
N SER A 202 -6.72 8.10 15.26
CA SER A 202 -5.69 7.74 16.25
C SER A 202 -5.38 8.88 17.22
N ASN A 203 -5.23 8.51 18.50
CA ASN A 203 -4.54 9.34 19.48
C ASN A 203 -3.12 9.67 18.99
N VAL A 204 -2.69 10.93 19.16
CA VAL A 204 -1.44 11.46 18.59
C VAL A 204 -0.22 10.64 19.05
N GLN A 205 -0.23 10.21 20.32
CA GLN A 205 0.81 9.44 20.99
C GLN A 205 1.11 8.10 20.29
N ILE A 206 0.11 7.42 19.70
CA ILE A 206 0.27 6.08 19.11
C ILE A 206 0.20 6.06 17.57
N ARG A 207 -0.10 7.20 16.94
CA ARG A 207 -0.25 7.33 15.47
C ARG A 207 0.98 6.84 14.69
N GLY A 208 2.18 7.11 15.20
CA GLY A 208 3.44 6.63 14.62
C GLY A 208 3.51 5.09 14.62
N ALA A 209 3.27 4.47 15.77
CA ALA A 209 3.29 3.01 15.91
C ALA A 209 2.27 2.31 15.00
N LEU A 210 1.03 2.82 14.91
CA LEU A 210 0.00 2.28 14.01
C LEU A 210 0.43 2.37 12.52
N SER A 211 1.08 3.47 12.14
CA SER A 211 1.57 3.67 10.76
C SER A 211 2.72 2.72 10.42
N THR A 212 3.69 2.53 11.33
CA THR A 212 4.78 1.56 11.19
C THR A 212 4.26 0.12 11.17
N MET A 213 3.22 -0.18 11.96
CA MET A 213 2.59 -1.49 11.97
C MET A 213 1.91 -1.81 10.63
N PHE A 214 1.20 -0.86 10.01
CA PHE A 214 0.62 -1.03 8.67
C PHE A 214 1.66 -1.42 7.62
N ILE A 215 2.83 -0.76 7.58
CA ILE A 215 3.94 -1.15 6.69
C ILE A 215 4.57 -2.48 7.13
N GLY A 216 4.65 -2.76 8.43
CA GLY A 216 5.07 -4.06 8.96
C GLY A 216 4.24 -5.22 8.43
N PHE A 217 2.91 -5.06 8.35
CA PHE A 217 2.01 -6.06 7.77
C PHE A 217 2.25 -6.28 6.26
N LEU A 218 2.64 -5.25 5.47
CA LEU A 218 3.07 -5.45 4.07
C LEU A 218 4.27 -6.42 4.01
N ASN A 219 5.28 -6.22 4.84
CA ASN A 219 6.45 -7.09 4.90
C ASN A 219 6.09 -8.51 5.38
N PHE A 220 5.19 -8.61 6.36
CA PHE A 220 4.67 -9.90 6.83
C PHE A 220 3.88 -10.65 5.75
N GLY A 221 3.15 -9.94 4.88
CA GLY A 221 2.47 -10.51 3.72
C GLY A 221 3.44 -11.08 2.67
N MET A 222 4.54 -10.37 2.39
CA MET A 222 5.60 -10.89 1.51
C MET A 222 6.24 -12.14 2.11
N PHE A 223 6.61 -12.11 3.39
CA PHE A 223 7.16 -13.25 4.11
C PHE A 223 6.23 -14.47 4.09
N TYR A 224 4.93 -14.27 4.36
CA TYR A 224 3.92 -15.32 4.27
C TYR A 224 3.87 -15.96 2.87
N GLY A 225 3.89 -15.15 1.80
CA GLY A 225 3.96 -15.66 0.43
C GLY A 225 5.22 -16.48 0.15
N TYR A 226 6.39 -16.00 0.58
CA TYR A 226 7.67 -16.71 0.39
C TYR A 226 7.84 -17.95 1.27
N VAL A 227 7.12 -18.05 2.40
CA VAL A 227 7.09 -19.29 3.21
C VAL A 227 6.10 -20.29 2.61
N VAL A 228 4.86 -19.90 2.35
CA VAL A 228 3.82 -20.84 1.90
C VAL A 228 4.08 -21.35 0.48
N GLY A 229 4.51 -20.48 -0.44
CA GLY A 229 4.62 -20.82 -1.87
C GLY A 229 5.59 -21.97 -2.18
N PRO A 230 6.85 -21.93 -1.71
CA PRO A 230 7.84 -22.97 -1.97
C PRO A 230 7.50 -24.39 -1.47
N PHE A 231 6.64 -24.50 -0.44
CA PHE A 231 6.34 -25.75 0.27
C PHE A 231 4.91 -26.27 0.05
N THR A 232 4.11 -25.61 -0.80
CA THR A 232 2.72 -25.99 -1.06
C THR A 232 2.41 -26.03 -2.56
N SER A 233 1.24 -26.57 -2.94
CA SER A 233 0.79 -26.53 -4.33
C SER A 233 0.28 -25.14 -4.70
N TYR A 234 0.30 -24.81 -6.00
CA TYR A 234 -0.26 -23.55 -6.51
C TYR A 234 -1.69 -23.27 -6.01
N PHE A 235 -2.54 -24.30 -5.93
CA PHE A 235 -3.91 -24.13 -5.43
C PHE A 235 -3.93 -23.74 -3.93
N VAL A 236 -3.13 -24.44 -3.11
CA VAL A 236 -3.05 -24.17 -1.67
C VAL A 236 -2.46 -22.77 -1.40
N LEU A 237 -1.43 -22.35 -2.13
CA LEU A 237 -0.88 -20.99 -2.05
C LEU A 237 -1.94 -19.92 -2.31
N ASN A 238 -2.72 -20.06 -3.38
CA ASN A 238 -3.73 -19.06 -3.74
C ASN A 238 -4.91 -19.05 -2.75
N LEU A 239 -5.30 -20.21 -2.21
CA LEU A 239 -6.28 -20.29 -1.13
C LEU A 239 -5.77 -19.67 0.19
N ALA A 240 -4.49 -19.88 0.51
CA ALA A 240 -3.82 -19.28 1.66
C ALA A 240 -3.75 -17.74 1.55
N ILE A 241 -3.51 -17.20 0.35
CA ILE A 241 -3.54 -15.75 0.10
C ILE A 241 -4.97 -15.19 0.16
N LEU A 242 -5.96 -15.94 -0.34
CA LEU A 242 -7.39 -15.59 -0.24
C LEU A 242 -7.90 -15.50 1.21
N ALA A 243 -7.31 -16.24 2.15
CA ALA A 243 -7.66 -16.15 3.57
C ALA A 243 -7.36 -14.78 4.21
N ILE A 244 -6.39 -14.03 3.67
CA ILE A 244 -5.96 -12.72 4.20
C ILE A 244 -7.04 -11.62 4.00
N PRO A 245 -7.56 -11.36 2.77
CA PRO A 245 -8.63 -10.38 2.58
C PRO A 245 -9.97 -10.82 3.21
N LEU A 246 -10.20 -12.12 3.41
CA LEU A 246 -11.34 -12.61 4.18
C LEU A 246 -11.18 -12.28 5.68
N SER A 247 -9.98 -12.43 6.22
CA SER A 247 -9.65 -12.04 7.61
C SER A 247 -9.74 -10.52 7.81
N PHE A 248 -9.30 -9.74 6.81
CA PHE A 248 -9.54 -8.29 6.75
C PHE A 248 -11.04 -7.98 6.80
N LEU A 249 -11.86 -8.57 5.93
CA LEU A 249 -13.31 -8.34 5.90
C LEU A 249 -13.98 -8.71 7.23
N ALA A 250 -13.64 -9.87 7.79
CA ALA A 250 -14.21 -10.36 9.05
C ALA A 250 -13.86 -9.47 10.24
N THR A 251 -12.66 -8.89 10.30
CA THR A 251 -12.26 -8.00 11.40
C THR A 251 -12.71 -6.55 11.18
N PHE A 252 -12.65 -6.06 9.94
CA PHE A 252 -12.83 -4.63 9.65
C PHE A 252 -14.29 -4.19 9.59
N LEU A 253 -15.23 -5.11 9.33
CA LEU A 253 -16.67 -4.83 9.22
C LEU A 253 -17.25 -4.16 10.48
N PHE A 254 -16.69 -4.44 11.66
CA PHE A 254 -17.24 -4.01 12.95
C PHE A 254 -16.80 -2.60 13.42
N PHE A 255 -15.80 -1.99 12.78
CA PHE A 255 -15.41 -0.63 13.15
C PHE A 255 -16.48 0.40 12.72
N PRO A 256 -16.66 1.51 13.47
CA PRO A 256 -17.48 2.63 12.99
C PRO A 256 -16.83 3.29 11.76
N GLU A 257 -17.42 4.36 11.21
CA GLU A 257 -16.78 5.19 10.16
C GLU A 257 -15.92 6.29 10.81
N SER A 258 -15.05 6.95 10.05
CA SER A 258 -14.26 8.09 10.52
C SER A 258 -15.14 9.22 11.09
N PRO A 259 -14.86 9.71 12.33
CA PRO A 259 -15.52 10.87 12.89
C PRO A 259 -15.35 12.13 12.03
N TYR A 260 -14.18 12.32 11.41
CA TYR A 260 -13.90 13.43 10.51
C TYR A 260 -14.81 13.39 9.28
N PHE A 261 -14.97 12.22 8.64
CA PHE A 261 -15.90 12.06 7.52
C PHE A 261 -17.36 12.29 7.92
N LEU A 262 -17.76 11.83 9.11
CA LEU A 262 -19.12 12.02 9.60
C LEU A 262 -19.43 13.50 9.86
N LEU A 263 -18.49 14.26 10.44
CA LEU A 263 -18.57 15.72 10.56
C LEU A 263 -18.60 16.41 9.18
N MET A 264 -17.80 15.95 8.22
CA MET A 264 -17.78 16.47 6.85
C MET A 264 -19.10 16.27 6.10
N LYS A 265 -19.91 15.30 6.53
CA LYS A 265 -21.29 15.07 6.05
C LYS A 265 -22.37 15.67 6.98
N SER A 266 -21.99 16.54 7.92
CA SER A 266 -22.88 17.17 8.92
C SER A 266 -23.64 16.18 9.81
N ARG A 267 -23.06 15.00 10.08
CA ARG A 267 -23.64 13.93 10.92
C ARG A 267 -23.01 13.89 12.30
N GLU A 268 -23.14 14.99 13.04
CA GLU A 268 -22.47 15.19 14.33
C GLU A 268 -22.78 14.11 15.37
N SER A 269 -24.04 13.70 15.53
CA SER A 269 -24.43 12.64 16.47
C SER A 269 -23.78 11.28 16.16
N ALA A 270 -23.60 10.96 14.87
CA ALA A 270 -22.89 9.77 14.43
C ALA A 270 -21.38 9.92 14.65
N ALA A 271 -20.81 11.11 14.40
CA ALA A 271 -19.40 11.40 14.66
C ALA A 271 -19.05 11.26 16.14
N ARG A 272 -19.88 11.82 17.04
CA ARG A 272 -19.76 11.67 18.50
C ARG A 272 -19.75 10.19 18.91
N LYS A 273 -20.67 9.38 18.39
CA LYS A 273 -20.74 7.93 18.63
C LYS A 273 -19.50 7.19 18.10
N ALA A 274 -18.99 7.57 16.93
CA ALA A 274 -17.78 6.98 16.37
C ALA A 274 -16.54 7.31 17.22
N LEU A 275 -16.36 8.59 17.58
CA LEU A 275 -15.25 9.05 18.41
C LEU A 275 -15.29 8.42 19.81
N SER A 276 -16.47 8.36 20.45
CA SER A 276 -16.63 7.68 21.76
C SER A 276 -16.23 6.21 21.71
N THR A 277 -16.46 5.55 20.56
CA THR A 277 -16.10 4.14 20.35
C THR A 277 -14.58 3.96 20.21
N TYR A 278 -13.90 4.86 19.50
CA TYR A 278 -12.43 4.85 19.36
C TYR A 278 -11.69 5.24 20.64
N ARG A 279 -12.23 6.20 21.40
CA ARG A 279 -11.70 6.64 22.70
C ARG A 279 -12.10 5.72 23.87
N LYS A 280 -13.03 4.77 23.64
CA LYS A 280 -13.62 3.86 24.65
C LYS A 280 -14.05 4.62 25.92
N VAL A 281 -14.75 5.73 25.71
CA VAL A 281 -15.30 6.58 26.78
C VAL A 281 -16.40 5.85 27.52
N ASP A 282 -16.33 5.88 28.85
CA ASP A 282 -17.46 5.48 29.69
C ASP A 282 -18.51 6.59 29.69
N LYS A 283 -19.75 6.23 29.34
CA LYS A 283 -20.87 7.17 29.30
C LYS A 283 -21.34 7.61 30.69
N ALA A 284 -21.03 6.84 31.73
CA ALA A 284 -21.31 7.23 33.11
C ALA A 284 -20.31 8.27 33.65
N ASN A 285 -19.15 8.44 33.01
CA ASN A 285 -18.13 9.38 33.44
C ASN A 285 -18.32 10.74 32.74
N ALA A 286 -18.84 11.72 33.50
CA ALA A 286 -19.10 13.07 33.02
C ALA A 286 -17.84 13.79 32.50
N GLU A 287 -16.69 13.63 33.17
CA GLU A 287 -15.42 14.24 32.76
C GLU A 287 -14.96 13.71 31.39
N GLN A 288 -15.02 12.38 31.19
CA GLN A 288 -14.68 11.78 29.91
C GLN A 288 -15.64 12.21 28.79
N MET A 289 -16.93 12.41 29.10
CA MET A 289 -17.91 12.93 28.15
C MET A 289 -17.62 14.40 27.78
N THR A 290 -17.28 15.25 28.75
CA THR A 290 -16.88 16.64 28.51
C THR A 290 -15.60 16.72 27.66
N ASN A 291 -14.59 15.91 27.96
CA ASN A 291 -13.36 15.83 27.19
C ASN A 291 -13.62 15.34 25.75
N LEU A 292 -14.50 14.36 25.57
CA LEU A 292 -14.92 13.87 24.26
C LEU A 292 -15.60 14.97 23.43
N ASP A 293 -16.50 15.75 24.05
CA ASP A 293 -17.23 16.83 23.38
C ASP A 293 -16.29 17.99 23.01
N HIS A 294 -15.31 18.29 23.86
CA HIS A 294 -14.26 19.26 23.54
C HIS A 294 -13.41 18.81 22.32
N GLU A 295 -12.93 17.55 22.31
CA GLU A 295 -12.19 16.99 21.16
C GLU A 295 -13.05 16.96 19.87
N LEU A 296 -14.34 16.66 19.98
CA LEU A 296 -15.27 16.68 18.85
C LEU A 296 -15.47 18.11 18.30
N SER A 297 -15.63 19.10 19.17
CA SER A 297 -15.79 20.51 18.77
C SER A 297 -14.54 21.05 18.06
N GLU A 298 -13.35 20.69 18.55
CA GLU A 298 -12.09 21.01 17.89
C GLU A 298 -11.95 20.32 16.52
N MET A 299 -12.42 19.09 16.39
CA MET A 299 -12.43 18.37 15.12
C MET A 299 -13.42 19.02 14.14
N SER A 300 -14.61 19.42 14.61
CA SER A 300 -15.62 20.12 13.82
C SER A 300 -15.09 21.45 13.26
N ARG A 301 -14.43 22.26 14.10
CA ARG A 301 -13.79 23.53 13.68
C ARG A 301 -12.73 23.33 12.58
N ARG A 302 -12.00 22.21 12.60
CA ARG A 302 -11.03 21.87 11.54
C ARG A 302 -11.74 21.49 10.26
N VAL A 303 -12.70 20.56 10.34
CA VAL A 303 -13.51 20.12 9.20
C VAL A 303 -14.16 21.33 8.51
N GLU A 304 -14.73 22.27 9.26
CA GLU A 304 -15.34 23.47 8.70
C GLU A 304 -14.31 24.35 7.96
N ARG A 305 -13.14 24.60 8.56
CA ARG A 305 -12.04 25.36 7.94
C ARG A 305 -11.52 24.69 6.67
N ASP A 306 -11.34 23.37 6.71
CA ASP A 306 -10.79 22.58 5.61
C ASP A 306 -11.84 22.48 4.47
N MET A 307 -13.14 22.46 4.80
CA MET A 307 -14.25 22.50 3.83
C MET A 307 -14.50 23.88 3.23
N LYS A 308 -14.13 24.97 3.91
CA LYS A 308 -14.08 26.33 3.34
C LYS A 308 -12.90 26.47 2.36
N ASN A 309 -11.76 25.85 2.68
CA ASN A 309 -10.52 25.91 1.88
C ASN A 309 -10.29 24.64 1.03
N LYS A 310 -11.31 24.21 0.25
CA LYS A 310 -11.18 23.04 -0.64
C LYS A 310 -10.12 23.26 -1.72
N GLY A 311 -8.94 22.68 -1.51
CA GLY A 311 -7.87 22.66 -2.49
C GLY A 311 -8.29 21.93 -3.78
N ARG A 312 -8.05 22.56 -4.92
CA ARG A 312 -8.22 21.97 -6.25
C ARG A 312 -6.97 21.17 -6.62
N PHE A 313 -7.09 20.20 -7.52
CA PHE A 313 -5.94 19.41 -7.99
C PHE A 313 -4.81 20.28 -8.59
N PHE A 314 -5.15 21.42 -9.20
CA PHE A 314 -4.16 22.36 -9.71
C PHE A 314 -3.47 23.21 -8.63
N ASP A 315 -4.04 23.35 -7.42
CA ASP A 315 -3.41 24.13 -6.34
C ASP A 315 -2.13 23.49 -5.81
N LEU A 316 -1.97 22.19 -6.05
CA LEU A 316 -0.71 21.46 -5.89
C LEU A 316 0.43 22.05 -6.73
N VAL A 317 0.17 22.57 -7.93
CA VAL A 317 1.21 23.18 -8.79
C VAL A 317 1.20 24.72 -8.78
N SER A 318 0.14 25.35 -8.26
CA SER A 318 0.01 26.82 -8.19
C SER A 318 1.10 27.49 -7.34
N THR A 319 1.37 26.99 -6.13
CA THR A 319 2.28 27.67 -5.19
C THR A 319 3.73 27.18 -5.28
N LYS A 320 4.70 28.08 -5.04
CA LYS A 320 6.14 27.73 -4.98
C LYS A 320 6.42 26.64 -3.92
N GLY A 321 5.72 26.68 -2.79
CA GLY A 321 5.83 25.69 -1.72
C GLY A 321 5.35 24.30 -2.16
N ASN A 322 4.15 24.21 -2.72
CA ASN A 322 3.57 22.94 -3.16
C ASN A 322 4.39 22.31 -4.30
N ARG A 323 4.86 23.12 -5.27
CA ARG A 323 5.79 22.63 -6.32
C ARG A 323 7.08 22.02 -5.73
N ARG A 324 7.66 22.66 -4.71
CA ARG A 324 8.86 22.12 -4.03
C ARG A 324 8.55 20.81 -3.30
N ALA A 325 7.39 20.70 -2.64
CA ALA A 325 6.96 19.47 -1.99
C ALA A 325 6.74 18.33 -3.00
N ILE A 326 6.10 18.60 -4.13
CA ILE A 326 5.90 17.62 -5.22
C ILE A 326 7.22 17.15 -5.80
N LEU A 327 8.17 18.07 -6.06
CA LEU A 327 9.49 17.70 -6.57
C LEU A 327 10.24 16.79 -5.59
N ILE A 328 10.15 17.06 -4.28
CA ILE A 328 10.73 16.19 -3.25
C ILE A 328 10.06 14.81 -3.24
N ILE A 329 8.73 14.74 -3.26
CA ILE A 329 7.98 13.48 -3.25
C ILE A 329 8.25 12.66 -4.53
N ALA A 330 8.27 13.32 -5.70
CA ALA A 330 8.57 12.69 -6.98
C ALA A 330 10.01 12.16 -7.04
N ALA A 331 10.99 12.93 -6.54
CA ALA A 331 12.37 12.46 -6.45
C ALA A 331 12.51 11.25 -5.51
N LEU A 332 11.88 11.29 -4.33
CA LEU A 332 11.89 10.16 -3.38
C LEU A 332 11.23 8.91 -3.97
N ALA A 333 10.09 9.06 -4.65
CA ALA A 333 9.41 7.96 -5.33
C ALA A 333 10.25 7.40 -6.49
N PHE A 334 10.90 8.25 -7.28
CA PHE A 334 11.81 7.86 -8.34
C PHE A 334 12.98 7.04 -7.79
N PHE A 335 13.75 7.57 -6.84
CA PHE A 335 14.88 6.84 -6.25
C PHE A 335 14.45 5.54 -5.56
N GLN A 336 13.29 5.50 -4.91
CA GLN A 336 12.74 4.27 -4.34
C GLN A 336 12.48 3.20 -5.42
N ARG A 337 11.95 3.58 -6.60
CA ARG A 337 11.69 2.62 -7.69
C ARG A 337 12.97 2.26 -8.47
N SER A 338 13.87 3.21 -8.68
CA SER A 338 15.19 2.99 -9.29
C SER A 338 16.13 2.11 -8.46
N SER A 339 15.80 1.86 -7.17
CA SER A 339 16.51 0.87 -6.34
C SER A 339 16.44 -0.58 -6.85
N GLY A 340 15.52 -0.88 -7.78
CA GLY A 340 15.34 -2.23 -8.31
C GLY A 340 14.49 -3.17 -7.43
N ILE A 341 13.89 -2.68 -6.33
CA ILE A 341 13.15 -3.55 -5.40
C ILE A 341 11.99 -4.33 -6.05
N SER A 342 11.23 -3.73 -6.98
CA SER A 342 10.14 -4.42 -7.70
C SER A 342 10.62 -5.67 -8.47
N PRO A 343 11.61 -5.59 -9.40
CA PRO A 343 12.12 -6.76 -10.08
C PRO A 343 12.86 -7.74 -9.13
N THR A 344 13.57 -7.26 -8.12
CA THR A 344 14.20 -8.14 -7.11
C THR A 344 13.16 -9.02 -6.40
N LEU A 345 12.03 -8.46 -5.96
CA LEU A 345 10.96 -9.22 -5.33
C LEU A 345 10.33 -10.24 -6.29
N ALA A 346 10.05 -9.83 -7.53
CA ALA A 346 9.29 -10.63 -8.50
C ALA A 346 10.09 -11.75 -9.19
N TYR A 347 11.36 -11.49 -9.55
CA TYR A 347 12.20 -12.40 -10.35
C TYR A 347 13.34 -13.06 -9.57
N SER A 348 13.42 -12.83 -8.26
CA SER A 348 14.41 -13.44 -7.34
C SER A 348 14.73 -14.91 -7.61
N THR A 349 13.71 -15.76 -7.75
CA THR A 349 13.84 -17.21 -7.99
C THR A 349 14.35 -17.57 -9.39
N MET A 350 14.34 -16.63 -10.33
CA MET A 350 14.90 -16.78 -11.68
C MET A 350 16.32 -16.20 -11.78
N ILE A 351 16.58 -15.07 -11.10
CA ILE A 351 17.86 -14.35 -11.16
C ILE A 351 18.93 -15.02 -10.29
N MET A 352 18.56 -15.61 -9.16
CA MET A 352 19.53 -16.24 -8.24
C MET A 352 20.00 -17.61 -8.78
N PRO A 353 21.30 -17.91 -8.71
CA PRO A 353 21.83 -19.19 -9.18
C PRO A 353 21.26 -20.35 -8.37
N GLN A 354 20.84 -21.41 -9.05
CA GLN A 354 20.24 -22.59 -8.40
C GLN A 354 21.25 -23.40 -7.56
N THR A 355 22.55 -23.29 -7.87
CA THR A 355 23.63 -24.04 -7.25
C THR A 355 24.86 -23.16 -6.99
N GLY A 356 24.83 -22.36 -5.91
CA GLY A 356 25.98 -21.58 -5.47
C GLY A 356 25.73 -20.89 -4.13
N GLY A 357 26.46 -21.28 -3.08
CA GLY A 357 26.34 -20.70 -1.73
C GLY A 357 25.54 -21.52 -0.69
N GLY A 358 25.17 -22.77 -0.99
CA GLY A 358 24.56 -23.71 -0.04
C GLY A 358 23.08 -23.48 0.30
N LEU A 359 22.48 -22.37 -0.14
CA LEU A 359 21.06 -22.07 0.03
C LEU A 359 20.36 -22.01 -1.34
N THR A 360 19.15 -22.59 -1.43
CA THR A 360 18.28 -22.47 -2.60
C THR A 360 17.69 -21.06 -2.68
N PRO A 361 17.45 -20.47 -3.88
CA PRO A 361 16.82 -19.15 -4.05
C PRO A 361 15.54 -18.93 -3.22
N LYS A 362 14.72 -19.99 -3.08
CA LYS A 362 13.52 -20.04 -2.23
C LYS A 362 13.82 -19.67 -0.77
N VAL A 363 14.87 -20.25 -0.18
CA VAL A 363 15.29 -20.01 1.21
C VAL A 363 15.85 -18.61 1.38
N TYR A 364 16.60 -18.11 0.38
CA TYR A 364 17.11 -16.74 0.39
C TYR A 364 15.98 -15.71 0.49
N MET A 365 14.87 -15.89 -0.23
CA MET A 365 13.72 -14.98 -0.17
C MET A 365 12.94 -15.02 1.16
N ILE A 366 12.92 -16.17 1.83
CA ILE A 366 12.40 -16.28 3.20
C ILE A 366 13.27 -15.47 4.18
N ILE A 367 14.60 -15.61 4.09
CA ILE A 367 15.55 -14.85 4.93
C ILE A 367 15.45 -13.34 4.64
N PHE A 368 15.45 -12.95 3.36
CA PHE A 368 15.34 -11.56 2.92
C PHE A 368 14.06 -10.88 3.44
N SER A 369 12.91 -11.56 3.33
CA SER A 369 11.64 -11.00 3.82
C SER A 369 11.54 -10.98 5.34
N ALA A 370 12.15 -11.92 6.06
CA ALA A 370 12.31 -11.84 7.51
C ALA A 370 13.17 -10.62 7.91
N LEU A 371 14.28 -10.37 7.21
CA LEU A 371 15.13 -9.19 7.43
C LEU A 371 14.39 -7.87 7.13
N LEU A 372 13.51 -7.83 6.12
CA LEU A 372 12.66 -6.66 5.86
C LEU A 372 11.71 -6.36 7.03
N ILE A 373 11.12 -7.38 7.66
CA ILE A 373 10.27 -7.21 8.85
C ILE A 373 11.09 -6.61 10.00
N VAL A 374 12.27 -7.18 10.29
CA VAL A 374 13.18 -6.69 11.33
C VAL A 374 13.60 -5.24 11.04
N ALA A 375 14.04 -4.94 9.82
CA ALA A 375 14.45 -3.60 9.40
C ALA A 375 13.32 -2.56 9.52
N ASN A 376 12.06 -2.93 9.23
CA ASN A 376 10.90 -2.05 9.39
C ASN A 376 10.71 -1.60 10.85
N PHE A 377 10.87 -2.50 11.81
CA PHE A 377 10.73 -2.15 13.23
C PHE A 377 11.97 -1.44 13.79
N LEU A 378 13.18 -1.78 13.32
CA LEU A 378 14.41 -1.04 13.68
C LEU A 378 14.41 0.39 13.13
N ALA A 379 13.79 0.64 11.96
CA ALA A 379 13.76 1.97 11.35
C ALA A 379 13.04 3.02 12.23
N LEU A 380 12.04 2.63 13.03
CA LEU A 380 11.26 3.56 13.85
C LEU A 380 12.12 4.33 14.89
N PRO A 381 12.81 3.68 15.85
CA PRO A 381 13.68 4.39 16.80
C PRO A 381 14.89 5.06 16.13
N LEU A 382 15.32 4.58 14.95
CA LEU A 382 16.41 5.22 14.19
C LEU A 382 15.95 6.54 13.56
N VAL A 383 14.73 6.62 13.03
CA VAL A 383 14.17 7.86 12.48
C VAL A 383 14.08 8.96 13.55
N ASP A 384 13.68 8.60 14.77
CA ASP A 384 13.52 9.57 15.86
C ASP A 384 14.87 10.05 16.43
N ARG A 385 15.93 9.22 16.39
CA ARG A 385 17.28 9.58 16.87
C ARG A 385 18.16 10.26 15.83
N ILE A 386 18.14 9.80 14.58
CA ILE A 386 19.07 10.23 13.50
C ILE A 386 18.39 11.27 12.58
N GLY A 387 17.06 11.29 12.55
CA GLY A 387 16.28 12.11 11.63
C GLY A 387 16.17 11.48 10.23
N ARG A 388 15.16 11.96 9.48
CA ARG A 388 14.75 11.35 8.20
C ARG A 388 15.77 11.53 7.07
N LYS A 389 16.39 12.72 6.95
CA LYS A 389 17.27 13.06 5.82
C LYS A 389 18.59 12.25 5.80
N PRO A 390 19.35 12.12 6.91
CA PRO A 390 20.57 11.32 6.90
C PRO A 390 20.27 9.84 6.64
N LEU A 391 19.20 9.31 7.23
CA LEU A 391 18.80 7.91 7.05
C LEU A 391 18.48 7.58 5.58
N LEU A 392 17.76 8.45 4.87
CA LEU A 392 17.47 8.31 3.43
C LEU A 392 18.74 8.39 2.55
N LEU A 393 19.72 9.21 2.92
CA LEU A 393 20.99 9.29 2.18
C LEU A 393 21.82 8.02 2.39
N ILE A 394 21.97 7.57 3.64
CA ILE A 394 22.70 6.35 3.99
C ILE A 394 22.07 5.15 3.28
N SER A 395 20.74 4.99 3.33
CA SER A 395 20.05 3.88 2.66
C SER A 395 20.21 3.90 1.14
N SER A 396 20.23 5.10 0.53
CA SER A 396 20.39 5.24 -0.92
C SER A 396 21.81 4.89 -1.36
N ILE A 397 22.83 5.37 -0.63
CA ILE A 397 24.24 5.07 -0.90
C ILE A 397 24.51 3.57 -0.70
N SER A 398 24.08 2.99 0.42
CA SER A 398 24.28 1.55 0.68
C SER A 398 23.59 0.66 -0.34
N THR A 399 22.37 1.01 -0.75
CA THR A 399 21.65 0.27 -1.80
C THR A 399 22.38 0.37 -3.15
N GLY A 400 22.86 1.56 -3.52
CA GLY A 400 23.63 1.77 -4.76
C GLY A 400 24.95 1.00 -4.81
N LEU A 401 25.66 0.89 -3.68
CA LEU A 401 26.85 0.03 -3.58
C LEU A 401 26.48 -1.45 -3.74
N CYS A 402 25.47 -1.93 -3.01
CA CYS A 402 25.04 -3.33 -3.07
C CYS A 402 24.56 -3.75 -4.48
N THR A 403 23.86 -2.87 -5.20
CA THR A 403 23.40 -3.16 -6.57
C THR A 403 24.52 -3.05 -7.60
N ALA A 404 25.51 -2.18 -7.40
CA ALA A 404 26.73 -2.15 -8.20
C ALA A 404 27.54 -3.46 -8.02
N ASP A 405 27.78 -3.89 -6.78
CA ASP A 405 28.46 -5.15 -6.47
C ASP A 405 27.74 -6.34 -7.12
N PHE A 406 26.41 -6.44 -6.92
CA PHE A 406 25.58 -7.48 -7.53
C PHE A 406 25.65 -7.47 -9.07
N SER A 407 25.67 -6.29 -9.70
CA SER A 407 25.82 -6.14 -11.15
C SER A 407 27.17 -6.68 -11.63
N THR A 408 28.28 -6.36 -10.94
CA THR A 408 29.62 -6.88 -11.30
C THR A 408 29.79 -8.38 -11.05
N PHE A 409 29.01 -8.95 -10.14
CA PHE A 409 28.96 -10.40 -9.94
C PHE A 409 28.14 -11.09 -11.05
N SER A 410 26.97 -10.53 -11.38
CA SER A 410 26.09 -11.05 -12.43
C SER A 410 26.74 -11.03 -13.81
N SER A 411 27.49 -9.96 -14.15
CA SER A 411 28.22 -9.91 -15.43
C SER A 411 29.30 -10.99 -15.54
N LYS A 412 30.04 -11.28 -14.45
CA LYS A 412 31.02 -12.38 -14.39
C LYS A 412 30.36 -13.75 -14.50
N LEU A 413 29.16 -13.94 -13.93
CA LEU A 413 28.39 -15.18 -14.11
C LEU A 413 27.94 -15.34 -15.57
N HIS A 414 27.39 -14.29 -16.19
CA HIS A 414 27.00 -14.32 -17.59
C HIS A 414 28.18 -14.65 -18.51
N GLU A 415 29.36 -14.07 -18.26
CA GLU A 415 30.58 -14.37 -19.01
C GLU A 415 31.02 -15.84 -18.83
N GLN A 416 30.80 -16.44 -17.66
CA GLN A 416 31.07 -17.86 -17.43
C GLN A 416 30.01 -18.80 -18.04
N GLU A 417 28.73 -18.42 -18.05
CA GLU A 417 27.68 -19.19 -18.72
C GLU A 417 27.83 -19.13 -20.24
N GLU A 418 28.11 -17.97 -20.83
CA GLU A 418 28.39 -17.82 -22.26
C GLU A 418 29.63 -18.66 -22.67
N LYS A 419 30.70 -18.65 -21.86
CA LYS A 419 31.86 -19.53 -22.05
C LYS A 419 31.49 -21.01 -21.93
N ARG A 420 30.63 -21.38 -20.97
CA ARG A 420 30.18 -22.76 -20.77
C ARG A 420 29.32 -23.25 -21.93
N ASP A 421 28.38 -22.45 -22.41
CA ASP A 421 27.49 -22.78 -23.53
C ASP A 421 28.25 -22.81 -24.85
N CYS A 422 29.23 -21.92 -25.04
CA CYS A 422 30.17 -22.00 -26.16
C CYS A 422 30.95 -23.34 -26.13
N VAL A 423 31.50 -23.73 -24.99
CA VAL A 423 32.18 -25.03 -24.81
C VAL A 423 31.22 -26.21 -25.03
N LEU A 424 29.99 -26.14 -24.52
CA LEU A 424 28.99 -27.22 -24.66
C LEU A 424 28.50 -27.35 -26.11
N SER A 425 28.33 -26.23 -26.82
CA SER A 425 27.96 -26.16 -28.24
C SER A 425 29.10 -26.71 -29.11
N CYS A 426 30.34 -26.26 -28.89
CA CYS A 426 31.54 -26.82 -29.53
C CYS A 426 31.70 -28.32 -29.24
N THR A 427 31.40 -28.79 -28.03
CA THR A 427 31.47 -30.22 -27.67
C THR A 427 30.39 -31.02 -28.40
N LYS A 428 29.14 -30.54 -28.46
CA LYS A 428 28.06 -31.17 -29.24
C LYS A 428 28.40 -31.20 -30.74
N PHE A 429 28.91 -30.11 -31.29
CA PHE A 429 29.33 -30.03 -32.69
C PHE A 429 30.50 -30.99 -32.98
N TYR A 430 31.48 -31.07 -32.08
CA TYR A 430 32.59 -32.02 -32.18
C TYR A 430 32.10 -33.47 -32.15
N LEU A 431 31.22 -33.84 -31.22
CA LEU A 431 30.63 -35.19 -31.15
C LEU A 431 29.86 -35.53 -32.43
N VAL A 432 28.96 -34.66 -32.90
CA VAL A 432 28.22 -34.85 -34.16
C VAL A 432 29.16 -35.00 -35.35
N SER A 433 30.24 -34.20 -35.43
CA SER A 433 31.24 -34.34 -36.50
C SER A 433 32.04 -35.64 -36.41
N LYS A 434 32.27 -36.16 -35.20
CA LYS A 434 32.98 -37.42 -34.95
C LYS A 434 32.10 -38.62 -35.34
N ASP A 435 30.82 -38.59 -34.98
CA ASP A 435 29.85 -39.61 -35.39
C ASP A 435 29.64 -39.63 -36.91
N TYR A 436 29.60 -38.45 -37.55
CA TYR A 436 29.58 -38.33 -39.01
C TYR A 436 30.86 -38.89 -39.66
N LYS A 437 32.03 -38.65 -39.07
CA LYS A 437 33.31 -39.20 -39.56
C LYS A 437 33.36 -40.73 -39.42
N ILE A 438 32.90 -41.27 -38.29
CA ILE A 438 32.80 -42.72 -38.04
C ILE A 438 31.81 -43.36 -39.02
N MET A 439 30.63 -42.77 -39.25
CA MET A 439 29.70 -43.24 -40.28
C MET A 439 30.34 -43.24 -41.68
N ARG A 440 31.07 -42.18 -42.05
CA ARG A 440 31.76 -42.10 -43.34
C ARG A 440 32.83 -43.18 -43.49
N GLU A 441 33.67 -43.38 -42.49
CA GLU A 441 34.74 -44.39 -42.50
C GLU A 441 34.17 -45.83 -42.49
N THR A 442 33.00 -46.05 -41.87
CA THR A 442 32.32 -47.36 -41.85
C THR A 442 31.53 -47.63 -43.15
N ALA A 443 30.95 -46.61 -43.78
CA ALA A 443 30.18 -46.76 -45.03
C ALA A 443 31.05 -46.84 -46.30
N THR A 444 32.24 -46.23 -46.28
CA THR A 444 33.12 -46.17 -47.47
C THR A 444 33.55 -47.56 -47.98
N PRO A 445 33.90 -48.56 -47.15
CA PRO A 445 34.15 -49.93 -47.60
C PRO A 445 32.92 -50.60 -48.21
N TYR A 446 31.74 -50.41 -47.61
CA TYR A 446 30.50 -51.06 -48.01
C TYR A 446 30.02 -50.63 -49.40
N ILE A 447 30.16 -49.33 -49.72
CA ILE A 447 29.85 -48.76 -51.04
C ILE A 447 30.90 -49.17 -52.10
N ARG A 448 32.14 -49.49 -51.69
CA ARG A 448 33.20 -49.90 -52.61
C ARG A 448 33.02 -51.35 -53.08
N ASN A 449 32.66 -52.27 -52.18
CA ASN A 449 32.41 -53.67 -52.52
C ASN A 449 31.15 -53.81 -53.39
N THR A 450 30.03 -53.17 -53.00
CA THR A 450 28.79 -53.21 -53.82
C THR A 450 28.94 -52.62 -55.22
N LYS A 451 29.90 -51.71 -55.47
CA LYS A 451 30.24 -51.29 -56.84
C LYS A 451 31.08 -52.31 -57.61
N HIS A 452 31.91 -53.10 -56.94
CA HIS A 452 32.69 -54.16 -57.58
C HIS A 452 31.79 -55.35 -57.99
N ASP A 453 30.92 -55.80 -57.07
CA ASP A 453 30.02 -56.93 -57.30
C ASP A 453 29.02 -56.66 -58.45
N ASN A 454 28.48 -55.44 -58.53
CA ASN A 454 27.60 -55.04 -59.62
C ASN A 454 28.33 -54.96 -60.98
N LEU A 455 29.61 -54.60 -61.01
CA LEU A 455 30.41 -54.53 -62.25
C LEU A 455 30.80 -55.91 -62.79
N GLU A 456 30.90 -56.93 -61.93
CA GLU A 456 31.07 -58.32 -62.36
C GLU A 456 29.74 -58.95 -62.80
N ALA A 457 28.62 -58.57 -62.17
CA ALA A 457 27.28 -59.02 -62.58
C ALA A 457 26.92 -58.56 -64.00
N THR A 458 27.06 -57.26 -64.34
CA THR A 458 26.72 -56.76 -65.68
C THR A 458 27.58 -57.37 -66.79
N LYS A 459 28.76 -57.92 -66.47
CA LYS A 459 29.65 -58.57 -67.45
C LYS A 459 29.28 -60.01 -67.78
N LYS A 460 28.38 -60.66 -67.02
CA LYS A 460 27.91 -62.03 -67.30
C LYS A 460 26.66 -62.09 -68.18
N ASP A 461 25.87 -61.02 -68.26
CA ASP A 461 24.64 -60.96 -69.05
C ASP A 461 24.86 -60.43 -70.49
N THR A 462 26.10 -60.39 -70.99
CA THR A 462 26.43 -59.86 -72.35
C THR A 462 27.29 -60.79 -73.22
N THR A 463 27.31 -62.09 -72.91
CA THR A 463 27.90 -63.18 -73.70
C THR A 463 27.00 -64.41 -73.67
#